data_AF-A0A4Q0LKW5-F1
#
_entry.id   AF-A0A4Q0LKW5-F1
#
_cell.length_a   1.000
_cell.length_b   1.000
_cell.length_c   1.000
_cell.angle_alpha   90.00
_cell.angle_beta   90.00
_cell.angle_gamma   90.00
#
_symmetry.space_group_name_H-M   'P 1'
#
loop_
_entity.id
_entity.type
_entity.pdbx_description
1 polymer ?
#
loop_
_entity_poly.entity_id
_entity_poly.type
_entity_poly.pdbx_seq_one_letter_code
_entity_poly.pdbx_strand_id
1 'polypeptide(L)'
;MNCLKLKRFSHHLQVSFKDLVIICRHWYRLYAPAEFTHRRNVDQIKTTDSLILALLIWQAKTGIESQRRFCECFNCLSHSRFNRRSRQLLQLIYQIRQEMNKKVDLNG
;
A
#
# COMPACT_ATOMS: atom_id res chain seq x y z
N MET A 1 -18.42 -10.40 -7.67
CA MET A 1 -17.58 -9.76 -6.64
C MET A 1 -17.96 -10.33 -5.28
N ASN A 2 -17.28 -11.39 -4.81
CA ASN A 2 -17.55 -11.94 -3.46
C ASN A 2 -16.75 -11.17 -2.41
N CYS A 3 -17.11 -9.90 -2.22
CA CYS A 3 -16.53 -8.98 -1.23
C CYS A 3 -16.96 -9.29 0.22
N LEU A 4 -17.75 -10.34 0.44
CA LEU A 4 -18.36 -10.66 1.74
C LEU A 4 -17.37 -11.16 2.80
N LYS A 5 -16.16 -11.60 2.41
CA LYS A 5 -15.14 -12.03 3.38
C LYS A 5 -14.21 -10.90 3.87
N LEU A 6 -14.21 -9.74 3.20
CA LEU A 6 -13.36 -8.60 3.61
C LEU A 6 -13.88 -7.91 4.88
N LYS A 7 -15.19 -8.01 5.18
CA LYS A 7 -15.77 -7.48 6.42
C LYS A 7 -15.39 -8.28 7.68
N ARG A 8 -14.88 -9.51 7.54
CA ARG A 8 -14.74 -10.46 8.65
C ARG A 8 -13.42 -10.36 9.44
N PHE A 9 -12.43 -9.59 8.97
CA PHE A 9 -11.05 -9.67 9.50
C PHE A 9 -10.47 -8.35 10.05
N SER A 10 -11.30 -7.36 10.39
CA SER A 10 -10.85 -6.03 10.82
C SER A 10 -10.89 -5.80 12.34
N HIS A 11 -10.57 -6.78 13.18
CA HIS A 11 -10.49 -6.52 14.64
C HIS A 11 -9.15 -5.92 15.08
N HIS A 12 -8.08 -6.07 14.28
CA HIS A 12 -6.73 -5.58 14.62
C HIS A 12 -6.28 -4.36 13.82
N LEU A 13 -7.00 -3.98 12.75
CA LEU A 13 -6.85 -2.71 12.07
C LEU A 13 -8.18 -2.00 12.30
N GLN A 14 -8.23 -0.99 13.17
CA GLN A 14 -9.47 -0.22 13.42
C GLN A 14 -9.85 0.69 12.23
N VAL A 15 -9.20 0.49 11.08
CA VAL A 15 -9.17 1.41 9.95
C VAL A 15 -9.73 0.70 8.73
N SER A 16 -10.74 1.29 8.08
CA SER A 16 -11.29 0.74 6.85
C SER A 16 -10.26 0.77 5.72
N PHE A 17 -10.41 -0.08 4.70
CA PHE A 17 -9.51 -0.03 3.53
C PHE A 17 -9.52 1.35 2.84
N LYS A 18 -10.67 2.04 2.84
CA LYS A 18 -10.79 3.40 2.30
C LYS A 18 -9.93 4.39 3.08
N ASP A 19 -9.99 4.33 4.40
CA ASP A 19 -9.20 5.19 5.28
C ASP A 19 -7.71 4.86 5.18
N LEU A 20 -7.37 3.58 5.04
CA LEU A 20 -5.98 3.15 4.79
C LEU A 20 -5.43 3.79 3.50
N VAL A 21 -6.21 3.84 2.42
CA VAL A 21 -5.78 4.53 1.18
C VAL A 21 -5.55 6.02 1.41
N ILE A 22 -6.36 6.67 2.24
CA ILE A 22 -6.18 8.09 2.60
C ILE A 22 -4.89 8.29 3.40
N ILE A 23 -4.64 7.43 4.40
CA ILE A 23 -3.40 7.45 5.20
C ILE A 23 -2.18 7.23 4.30
N CYS A 24 -2.22 6.22 3.43
CA CYS A 24 -1.13 5.95 2.50
C CYS A 24 -0.91 7.11 1.51
N ARG A 25 -1.97 7.82 1.11
CA ARG A 25 -1.84 9.04 0.30
C ARG A 25 -1.13 10.15 1.07
N HIS A 26 -1.45 10.32 2.34
CA HIS A 26 -0.78 11.30 3.19
C HIS A 26 0.71 10.95 3.36
N TRP A 27 1.04 9.70 3.71
CA TRP A 27 2.44 9.27 3.80
C TRP A 27 3.20 9.38 2.49
N TYR A 28 2.56 9.03 1.37
CA TYR A 28 3.17 9.21 0.06
C TYR A 28 3.53 10.67 -0.18
N ARG A 29 2.66 11.63 0.15
CA ARG A 29 2.96 13.06 -0.02
C ARG A 29 4.07 13.57 0.90
N LEU A 30 4.16 13.04 2.12
CA LEU A 30 5.16 13.48 3.10
C LEU A 30 6.55 12.91 2.83
N TYR A 31 6.63 11.65 2.40
CA TYR A 31 7.89 10.91 2.40
C TYR A 31 8.34 10.47 1.01
N ALA A 32 7.51 10.58 -0.04
CA ALA A 32 7.95 10.20 -1.38
C ALA A 32 9.00 11.20 -1.92
N PRO A 33 10.18 10.70 -2.32
CA PRO A 33 11.17 11.51 -3.02
C PRO A 33 10.62 12.09 -4.33
N ALA A 34 11.20 13.19 -4.81
CA ALA A 34 10.77 13.83 -6.07
C ALA A 34 10.87 12.86 -7.27
N GLU A 35 11.78 11.88 -7.22
CA GLU A 35 11.94 10.85 -8.22
C GLU A 35 10.67 10.00 -8.40
N PHE A 36 9.82 9.92 -7.37
CA PHE A 36 8.55 9.18 -7.43
C PHE A 36 7.45 9.98 -8.13
N THR A 37 7.48 11.32 -8.02
CA THR A 37 6.52 12.22 -8.67
C THR A 37 6.85 12.47 -10.14
N HIS A 38 8.13 12.37 -10.53
CA HIS A 38 8.58 12.60 -11.91
C HIS A 38 8.74 11.30 -12.74
N ARG A 39 8.14 10.18 -12.31
CA ARG A 39 8.28 8.91 -13.05
C ARG A 39 7.63 9.01 -14.44
N ARG A 40 8.26 8.39 -15.43
CA ARG A 40 7.65 8.23 -16.76
C ARG A 40 6.27 7.54 -16.61
N ASN A 41 5.28 8.10 -17.30
CA ASN A 41 3.90 7.60 -17.37
C ASN A 41 3.07 7.76 -16.09
N VAL A 42 3.44 8.62 -15.14
CA VAL A 42 2.62 8.90 -13.93
C VAL A 42 1.16 9.20 -14.28
N ASP A 43 0.92 9.97 -15.35
CA ASP A 43 -0.43 10.33 -15.78
C ASP A 43 -1.21 9.19 -16.47
N GLN A 44 -0.52 8.14 -16.91
CA GLN A 44 -1.13 6.98 -17.58
C GLN A 44 -1.42 5.81 -16.62
N ILE A 45 -1.04 5.96 -15.34
CA ILE A 45 -1.15 4.90 -14.35
C ILE A 45 -2.56 4.90 -13.74
N LYS A 46 -3.36 3.89 -14.08
CA LYS A 46 -4.70 3.65 -13.51
C LYS A 46 -4.69 3.35 -12.00
N THR A 47 -3.56 2.95 -11.44
CA THR A 47 -3.44 2.58 -10.02
C THR A 47 -2.38 3.43 -9.33
N THR A 48 -2.84 4.35 -8.50
CA THR A 48 -1.95 5.23 -7.73
C THR A 48 -1.00 4.46 -6.80
N ASP A 49 0.16 5.04 -6.53
CA ASP A 49 1.12 4.45 -5.60
C ASP A 49 0.58 4.32 -4.19
N SER A 50 -0.23 5.28 -3.76
CA SER A 50 -0.94 5.20 -2.48
C SER A 50 -1.86 3.98 -2.38
N LEU A 51 -2.50 3.58 -3.48
CA LEU A 51 -3.32 2.36 -3.52
C LEU A 51 -2.45 1.09 -3.47
N ILE A 52 -1.30 1.07 -4.15
CA ILE A 52 -0.36 -0.06 -4.04
C ILE A 52 0.18 -0.19 -2.62
N LEU A 53 0.54 0.93 -1.96
CA LEU A 53 0.94 0.94 -0.55
C LEU A 53 -0.15 0.37 0.36
N ALA A 54 -1.40 0.83 0.19
CA ALA A 54 -2.53 0.32 0.96
C ALA A 54 -2.75 -1.18 0.72
N LEU A 55 -2.63 -1.65 -0.52
CA LEU A 55 -2.73 -3.06 -0.87
C LEU A 55 -1.63 -3.91 -0.23
N LEU A 56 -0.39 -3.41 -0.16
CA LEU A 56 0.71 -4.11 0.50
C LEU A 56 0.52 -4.24 2.01
N ILE A 57 0.09 -3.15 2.66
CA ILE A 57 -0.25 -3.17 4.09
C ILE A 57 -1.43 -4.11 4.34
N TRP A 58 -2.45 -4.06 3.48
CA TRP A 58 -3.60 -4.94 3.57
C TRP A 58 -3.22 -6.41 3.38
N GLN A 59 -2.32 -6.71 2.42
CA GLN A 59 -1.79 -8.05 2.22
C GLN A 59 -1.09 -8.56 3.48
N ALA A 60 -0.14 -7.77 4.02
CA ALA A 60 0.56 -8.10 5.26
C ALA A 60 -0.41 -8.33 6.43
N LYS A 61 -1.48 -7.51 6.52
CA LYS A 61 -2.47 -7.63 7.57
C LYS A 61 -3.34 -8.88 7.44
N THR A 62 -3.70 -9.26 6.22
CA THR A 62 -4.51 -10.45 5.93
C THR A 62 -3.73 -11.76 6.05
N GLY A 63 -2.40 -11.70 6.16
CA GLY A 63 -1.54 -12.90 6.23
C GLY A 63 -1.47 -13.68 4.93
N ILE A 64 -1.93 -13.11 3.80
CA ILE A 64 -1.86 -13.77 2.49
C ILE A 64 -0.44 -13.62 1.96
N GLU A 65 0.40 -14.63 2.19
CA GLU A 65 1.79 -14.64 1.74
C GLU A 65 1.90 -14.63 0.21
N SER A 66 1.01 -15.36 -0.47
CA SER A 66 1.00 -15.42 -1.93
C SER A 66 0.43 -14.14 -2.55
N GLN A 67 1.31 -13.33 -3.15
CA GLN A 67 0.90 -12.14 -3.92
C GLN A 67 -0.11 -12.46 -5.03
N ARG A 68 0.01 -13.63 -5.66
CA ARG A 68 -0.93 -14.09 -6.69
C ARG A 68 -2.34 -14.25 -6.11
N ARG A 69 -2.48 -15.04 -5.03
CA ARG A 69 -3.77 -15.25 -4.35
C ARG A 69 -4.36 -13.95 -3.83
N PHE A 70 -3.49 -13.05 -3.37
CA PHE A 70 -3.90 -11.71 -2.96
C PHE A 70 -4.48 -10.91 -4.13
N CYS A 71 -3.79 -10.86 -5.27
CA CYS A 71 -4.27 -10.14 -6.46
C CYS A 71 -5.57 -10.70 -7.03
N GLU A 72 -5.80 -12.01 -6.93
CA GLU A 72 -7.08 -12.64 -7.34
C GLU A 72 -8.28 -12.11 -6.55
N CYS A 73 -8.06 -11.54 -5.35
CA CYS A 73 -9.10 -10.88 -4.56
C CYS A 73 -9.43 -9.47 -5.07
N PHE A 74 -8.54 -8.86 -5.85
CA PHE A 74 -8.64 -7.48 -6.35
C PHE A 74 -8.55 -7.49 -7.88
N ASN A 75 -9.71 -7.58 -8.55
CA ASN A 75 -9.85 -7.55 -10.02
C ASN A 75 -9.23 -6.31 -10.71
N CYS A 76 -8.71 -5.34 -9.95
CA CYS A 76 -8.15 -4.09 -10.45
C CYS A 76 -6.66 -4.17 -10.82
N LEU A 77 -5.95 -5.28 -10.53
CA LEU A 77 -4.54 -5.43 -10.86
C LEU A 77 -4.14 -6.85 -11.22
N SER A 78 -3.43 -7.00 -12.34
CA SER A 78 -2.75 -8.26 -12.62
C SER A 78 -1.58 -8.46 -11.65
N HIS A 79 -1.34 -9.72 -11.26
CA HIS A 79 -0.23 -10.10 -10.38
C HIS A 79 1.13 -9.52 -10.82
N SER A 80 1.44 -9.59 -12.12
CA SER A 80 2.69 -9.05 -12.67
C SER A 80 2.81 -7.54 -12.49
N ARG A 81 1.73 -6.79 -12.75
CA ARG A 81 1.71 -5.33 -12.56
C ARG A 81 1.84 -4.98 -11.08
N PHE A 82 1.13 -5.69 -10.21
CA PHE A 82 1.22 -5.47 -8.77
C PHE A 82 2.64 -5.69 -8.28
N ASN A 83 3.24 -6.85 -8.56
CA ASN A 83 4.61 -7.17 -8.13
C ASN A 83 5.65 -6.18 -8.67
N ARG A 84 5.52 -5.73 -9.92
CA ARG A 84 6.41 -4.69 -10.47
C ARG A 84 6.28 -3.37 -9.70
N ARG A 85 5.06 -2.92 -9.42
CA ARG A 85 4.82 -1.67 -8.66
C ARG A 85 5.27 -1.80 -7.21
N SER A 86 5.00 -2.93 -6.56
CA SER A 86 5.43 -3.19 -5.19
C SER A 86 6.95 -3.10 -5.04
N ARG A 87 7.71 -3.65 -6.00
CA ARG A 87 9.18 -3.51 -6.03
C ARG A 87 9.63 -2.06 -6.23
N GLN A 88 8.97 -1.31 -7.11
CA GLN A 88 9.25 0.12 -7.31
C GLN A 88 8.95 0.98 -6.09
N LEU A 89 8.07 0.53 -5.19
CA LEU A 89 7.70 1.23 -3.96
C LEU A 89 8.47 0.75 -2.73
N LEU A 90 9.31 -0.28 -2.86
CA LEU A 90 9.98 -0.91 -1.72
C LEU A 90 10.84 0.10 -0.94
N GLN A 91 11.63 0.92 -1.64
CA GLN A 91 12.45 1.96 -1.01
C GLN A 91 11.60 2.98 -0.22
N LEU A 92 10.47 3.40 -0.79
CA LEU A 92 9.56 4.32 -0.12
C LEU A 92 8.95 3.70 1.15
N ILE A 93 8.61 2.41 1.13
CA ILE A 93 8.10 1.71 2.32
C ILE A 93 9.15 1.70 3.43
N TYR A 94 10.41 1.41 3.10
CA TYR A 94 11.50 1.47 4.08
C TYR A 94 11.68 2.88 4.64
N GLN A 95 11.65 3.90 3.81
CA GLN A 95 11.76 5.30 4.23
C GLN A 95 10.59 5.69 5.16
N ILE A 96 9.35 5.41 4.78
CA ILE A 96 8.17 5.65 5.62
C ILE A 96 8.34 4.96 6.98
N ARG A 97 8.78 3.70 6.99
CA ARG A 97 8.98 2.94 8.23
C ARG A 97 10.04 3.59 9.12
N GLN A 98 11.19 3.99 8.55
CA GLN A 98 12.25 4.64 9.30
C GLN A 98 11.78 5.97 9.91
N GLU A 99 11.11 6.81 9.13
CA GLU A 99 10.62 8.11 9.61
C GLU A 99 9.51 7.97 10.66
N MET A 100 8.62 6.99 10.51
CA MET A 100 7.61 6.70 11.52
C MET A 100 8.23 6.19 12.83
N ASN A 101 9.26 5.33 12.75
CA ASN A 101 9.95 4.82 13.94
C ASN A 101 10.72 5.93 14.67
N LYS A 102 11.44 6.81 13.96
CA LYS A 102 12.11 7.98 14.57
C LYS A 102 11.14 8.84 15.38
N LYS A 103 9.92 9.06 14.88
CA LYS A 103 8.88 9.82 15.60
C LYS A 103 8.40 9.13 16.87
N VAL A 104 8.44 7.80 16.91
CA VAL A 104 8.10 7.04 18.12
C VAL A 104 9.23 7.17 19.15
N ASP A 105 10.49 7.07 18.70
CA ASP A 105 11.67 7.16 19.57
C ASP A 105 11.86 8.54 20.22
N LEU A 106 11.37 9.62 19.59
CA LEU A 106 11.42 10.98 20.12
C LEU A 106 10.35 11.30 21.19
N ASN A 107 9.42 10.37 21.44
CA ASN A 107 8.40 10.50 22.49
C ASN A 107 8.67 9.56 23.69
N GLY A 108 9.88 8.99 23.77
CA GLY A 108 10.35 8.16 24.88
C GLY A 108 11.26 8.93 25.85
#